data_AF-A0A1V4I4G1-F1
#
_entry.id   AF-A0A1V4I4G1-F1
#
_cell.length_a   1.000
_cell.length_b   1.000
_cell.length_c   1.000
_cell.angle_alpha   90.00
_cell.angle_beta   90.00
_cell.angle_gamma   90.00
#
_symmetry.space_group_name_H-M   'P 1'
#
loop_
_entity.id
_entity.type
_entity.pdbx_description
1 polymer ?
#
loop_
_entity_poly.entity_id
_entity_poly.type
_entity_poly.pdbx_seq_one_letter_code
_entity_poly.pdbx_strand_id
1 'polypeptide(L)'
;MSEKNKKYSITRISNSKVNESQGAIVEAEKPLSQSMLWKLQTEFFANQGPEAWIKGIVPQYITTNPYIANQYAKTVFGYLRDYVAREDTDKDTVIYIMELAAGVGRFTYTFLKRFLHMIENSSLKGIKFKYIVTDFAERNIEYWQSHSFLKPYFESGVLDCATFDIANDEEIRLRHSGEVLSSGKMKNPLILFANYTFDSLPQDTFYVNDGKIYEGLITITSPEEKGDPNDKSILAGLDYYYTDEQIEGNDYYEDNNFNNVLMHYKYSLEDTAFYMPIIGLRCISRLRKLFNDDVILISADKGYKNEEAMHKNYHPYLSKHGCISMTVNFHAIELYFKELGGKAIHSIYEHENINVSLFLLSKNDKDLIETSMAYNEVIETIGPDDFYIMKKAVMPLSKSLTTKELLTFLRFTVWDSRTLLELYNILLERIPNEEDFPKDEFIDAINKVWEYYFPIGEEGDLGYHFGSILGYLGHDEDALKFFESSLEFYGECPETNYEIALCYYNLEQIDKALEYAEKSIALDPDFEEGKNLKGMIEDILNAQ
;
A
#
# COMPACT_ATOMS: atom_id res chain seq x y z
N MET A 1 25.55 -10.25 -18.65
CA MET A 1 26.09 -10.54 -17.31
C MET A 1 27.09 -9.44 -16.95
N SER A 2 26.60 -8.37 -16.34
CA SER A 2 27.40 -7.38 -15.61
C SER A 2 26.45 -6.54 -14.76
N GLU A 3 26.56 -6.71 -13.44
CA GLU A 3 26.26 -5.76 -12.36
C GLU A 3 24.94 -4.98 -12.43
N LYS A 4 23.86 -5.59 -11.94
CA LYS A 4 22.76 -4.90 -11.25
C LYS A 4 22.17 -5.77 -10.12
N ASN A 5 23.01 -6.24 -9.20
CA ASN A 5 22.56 -6.57 -7.85
C ASN A 5 23.17 -5.51 -6.94
N LYS A 6 22.48 -4.38 -6.75
CA LYS A 6 22.79 -3.51 -5.61
C LYS A 6 22.40 -4.31 -4.36
N LYS A 7 23.34 -5.06 -3.80
CA LYS A 7 23.24 -5.48 -2.40
C LYS A 7 23.03 -4.21 -1.57
N TYR A 8 21.96 -4.18 -0.77
CA TYR A 8 21.61 -3.06 0.11
C TYR A 8 22.55 -2.91 1.31
N SER A 9 23.78 -3.40 1.21
CA SER A 9 24.85 -3.07 2.12
C SER A 9 25.24 -1.61 1.85
N ILE A 10 24.85 -0.70 2.75
CA ILE A 10 25.52 0.61 2.86
C ILE A 10 26.89 0.30 3.48
N THR A 11 27.76 -0.26 2.66
CA THR A 11 29.16 -0.46 3.01
C THR A 11 29.75 0.93 3.22
N ARG A 12 30.64 1.07 4.20
CA ARG A 12 31.50 2.24 4.38
C ARG A 12 32.35 2.43 3.12
N ILE A 13 31.76 2.96 2.04
CA ILE A 13 32.52 3.50 0.92
C ILE A 13 33.37 4.59 1.57
N SER A 14 34.65 4.58 1.25
CA SER A 14 35.59 5.63 1.58
C SER A 14 35.09 6.96 1.03
N ASN A 15 34.11 7.57 1.70
CA ASN A 15 33.86 8.99 1.64
C ASN A 15 35.08 9.62 2.30
N SER A 16 36.10 9.79 1.47
CA SER A 16 37.03 10.89 1.53
C SER A 16 36.37 12.07 2.24
N LYS A 17 36.70 12.27 3.51
CA LYS A 17 36.26 13.39 4.34
C LYS A 17 34.75 13.67 4.22
N VAL A 18 33.97 13.13 5.14
CA VAL A 18 32.80 13.87 5.63
C VAL A 18 33.38 15.18 6.17
N ASN A 19 33.53 16.18 5.31
CA ASN A 19 33.72 17.54 5.77
C ASN A 19 32.51 17.79 6.66
N GLU A 20 32.74 18.17 7.92
CA GLU A 20 31.75 18.96 8.66
C GLU A 20 31.11 19.91 7.65
N SER A 21 29.83 19.70 7.33
CA SER A 21 29.21 20.51 6.30
C SER A 21 29.35 21.96 6.79
N GLN A 22 29.94 22.83 5.99
CA GLN A 22 30.16 24.24 6.37
C GLN A 22 28.83 25.02 6.45
N GLY A 23 27.68 24.32 6.44
CA GLY A 23 26.36 24.89 6.56
C GLY A 23 26.00 25.25 8.00
N ALA A 24 25.00 26.11 8.16
CA ALA A 24 24.47 26.44 9.47
C ALA A 24 23.77 25.23 10.08
N ILE A 25 24.11 24.89 11.32
CA ILE A 25 23.42 23.82 12.07
C ILE A 25 21.98 24.26 12.36
N VAL A 26 21.02 23.44 11.95
CA VAL A 26 19.58 23.63 12.17
C VAL A 26 19.13 22.87 13.42
N GLU A 27 19.62 21.65 13.59
CA GLU A 27 19.39 20.79 14.77
C GLU A 27 20.65 19.96 15.02
N ALA A 28 21.16 19.94 16.24
CA ALA A 28 22.40 19.23 16.59
C ALA A 28 22.13 17.99 17.43
N GLU A 29 22.79 16.89 17.07
CA GLU A 29 23.01 15.69 17.89
C GLU A 29 21.75 15.16 18.59
N LYS A 30 20.71 14.87 17.81
CA LYS A 30 19.48 14.24 18.32
C LYS A 30 19.46 12.74 18.06
N PRO A 31 18.87 11.92 18.96
CA PRO A 31 18.43 10.58 18.60
C PRO A 31 17.64 10.64 17.31
N LEU A 32 17.90 9.72 16.37
CA LEU A 32 17.26 9.78 15.06
C LEU A 32 15.74 9.81 15.19
N SER A 33 15.13 9.04 16.10
CA SER A 33 13.67 9.03 16.32
C SER A 33 13.09 10.36 16.85
N GLN A 34 13.94 11.25 17.36
CA GLN A 34 13.56 12.54 17.95
C GLN A 34 13.91 13.73 17.06
N SER A 35 14.48 13.50 15.87
CA SER A 35 14.87 14.57 14.98
C SER A 35 13.67 15.35 14.43
N MET A 36 13.89 16.65 14.17
CA MET A 36 12.94 17.53 13.49
C MET A 36 12.44 17.00 12.14
N LEU A 37 13.17 16.07 11.52
CA LEU A 37 12.78 15.42 10.26
C LEU A 37 11.39 14.78 10.32
N TRP A 38 11.02 14.21 11.46
CA TRP A 38 9.72 13.55 11.63
C TRP A 38 8.57 14.54 11.72
N LYS A 39 8.83 15.77 12.19
CA LYS A 39 7.88 16.86 12.10
C LYS A 39 7.65 17.27 10.64
N LEU A 40 8.73 17.41 9.85
CA LEU A 40 8.63 17.72 8.42
C LEU A 40 7.85 16.64 7.65
N GLN A 41 8.12 15.36 7.95
CA GLN A 41 7.39 14.21 7.42
C GLN A 41 5.89 14.28 7.77
N THR A 42 5.56 14.52 9.03
CA THR A 42 4.17 14.63 9.51
C THR A 42 3.45 15.77 8.81
N GLU A 43 4.09 16.94 8.70
CA GLU A 43 3.54 18.11 8.00
C GLU A 43 3.34 17.84 6.50
N PHE A 44 4.26 17.12 5.86
CA PHE A 44 4.12 16.73 4.46
C PHE A 44 2.86 15.90 4.22
N PHE A 45 2.67 14.79 4.95
CA PHE A 45 1.51 13.93 4.75
C PHE A 45 0.20 14.59 5.17
N ALA A 46 0.19 15.37 6.26
CA ALA A 46 -0.99 16.15 6.66
C ALA A 46 -1.40 17.16 5.57
N ASN A 47 -0.42 17.82 4.94
CA ASN A 47 -0.66 18.82 3.92
C ASN A 47 -1.01 18.20 2.56
N GLN A 48 -0.38 17.10 2.15
CA GLN A 48 -0.69 16.45 0.88
C GLN A 48 -2.01 15.67 0.95
N GLY A 49 -2.22 14.89 2.01
CA GLY A 49 -3.34 13.94 2.08
C GLY A 49 -3.36 13.03 0.85
N PRO A 50 -4.54 12.81 0.21
CA PRO A 50 -4.65 11.92 -0.95
C PRO A 50 -3.72 12.29 -2.12
N GLU A 51 -3.41 13.58 -2.27
CA GLU A 51 -2.57 14.10 -3.36
C GLU A 51 -1.17 13.49 -3.43
N ALA A 52 -0.64 13.01 -2.29
CA ALA A 52 0.65 12.33 -2.24
C ALA A 52 0.68 11.09 -3.16
N TRP A 53 -0.45 10.40 -3.29
CA TRP A 53 -0.59 9.19 -4.09
C TRP A 53 -1.18 9.47 -5.48
N ILE A 54 -2.14 10.39 -5.58
CA ILE A 54 -2.77 10.79 -6.85
C ILE A 54 -1.73 11.33 -7.83
N LYS A 55 -0.82 12.18 -7.34
CA LYS A 55 0.28 12.76 -8.15
C LYS A 55 1.51 11.86 -8.27
N GLY A 56 1.46 10.65 -7.73
CA GLY A 56 2.58 9.70 -7.75
C GLY A 56 3.83 10.18 -7.00
N ILE A 57 3.68 11.06 -6.00
CA ILE A 57 4.81 11.53 -5.17
C ILE A 57 5.32 10.39 -4.29
N VAL A 58 4.39 9.63 -3.69
CA VAL A 58 4.68 8.48 -2.84
C VAL A 58 4.42 7.18 -3.61
N PRO A 59 5.44 6.31 -3.80
CA PRO A 59 5.26 5.01 -4.44
C PRO A 59 4.33 4.10 -3.61
N GLN A 60 3.41 3.40 -4.27
CA GLN A 60 2.42 2.54 -3.59
C GLN A 60 2.19 1.16 -4.24
N TYR A 61 2.52 1.00 -5.53
CA TYR A 61 2.00 -0.12 -6.32
C TYR A 61 2.30 -1.53 -5.76
N ILE A 62 3.51 -1.78 -5.27
CA ILE A 62 3.91 -3.12 -4.82
C ILE A 62 3.13 -3.59 -3.58
N THR A 63 2.60 -2.66 -2.78
CA THR A 63 1.81 -2.93 -1.56
C THR A 63 0.31 -2.73 -1.73
N THR A 64 -0.17 -2.18 -2.87
CA THR A 64 -1.58 -1.81 -3.05
C THR A 64 -2.23 -2.45 -4.29
N ASN A 65 -1.83 -3.66 -4.67
CA ASN A 65 -2.38 -4.37 -5.84
C ASN A 65 -3.20 -5.62 -5.44
N PRO A 66 -4.03 -6.17 -6.35
CA PRO A 66 -4.86 -7.34 -6.07
C PRO A 66 -4.09 -8.61 -5.67
N TYR A 67 -2.84 -8.74 -6.10
CA TYR A 67 -2.02 -9.89 -5.78
C TYR A 67 -1.71 -9.97 -4.29
N ILE A 68 -1.15 -8.89 -3.71
CA ILE A 68 -0.85 -8.84 -2.27
C ILE A 68 -2.12 -8.84 -1.41
N ALA A 69 -3.19 -8.15 -1.86
CA ALA A 69 -4.48 -8.17 -1.17
C ALA A 69 -5.07 -9.59 -1.06
N ASN A 70 -4.98 -10.38 -2.14
CA ASN A 70 -5.41 -11.78 -2.14
C ASN A 70 -4.58 -12.67 -1.19
N GLN A 71 -3.29 -12.40 -1.07
CA GLN A 71 -2.41 -13.12 -0.15
C GLN A 71 -2.73 -12.81 1.32
N TYR A 72 -3.00 -11.55 1.64
CA TYR A 72 -3.44 -11.16 2.98
C TYR A 72 -4.81 -11.76 3.29
N ALA A 73 -5.74 -11.73 2.33
CA ALA A 73 -7.07 -12.34 2.49
C ALA A 73 -6.99 -13.84 2.77
N LYS A 74 -6.10 -14.58 2.08
CA LYS A 74 -5.84 -16.00 2.37
C LYS A 74 -5.28 -16.23 3.76
N THR A 75 -4.32 -15.41 4.18
CA THR A 75 -3.70 -15.52 5.51
C THR A 75 -4.73 -15.28 6.62
N VAL A 76 -5.50 -14.21 6.50
CA VAL A 76 -6.58 -13.91 7.46
C VAL A 76 -7.68 -14.98 7.44
N PHE A 77 -8.00 -15.52 6.26
CA PHE A 77 -8.94 -16.63 6.16
C PHE A 77 -8.44 -17.88 6.88
N GLY A 78 -7.13 -18.14 6.88
CA GLY A 78 -6.48 -19.15 7.72
C GLY A 78 -6.73 -18.90 9.21
N TYR A 79 -6.55 -17.66 9.68
CA TYR A 79 -6.89 -17.29 11.06
C TYR A 79 -8.37 -17.51 11.38
N LEU A 80 -9.29 -17.20 10.47
CA LEU A 80 -10.71 -17.47 10.70
C LEU A 80 -10.98 -18.97 10.88
N ARG A 81 -10.21 -19.85 10.23
CA ARG A 81 -10.32 -21.31 10.43
C ARG A 81 -9.80 -21.74 11.80
N ASP A 82 -8.64 -21.24 12.22
CA ASP A 82 -8.12 -21.47 13.59
C ASP A 82 -9.16 -20.99 14.62
N TYR A 83 -9.72 -19.81 14.41
CA TYR A 83 -10.71 -19.19 15.29
C TYR A 83 -11.98 -20.03 15.45
N VAL A 84 -12.57 -20.55 14.36
CA VAL A 84 -13.80 -21.35 14.46
C VAL A 84 -13.58 -22.79 14.91
N ALA A 85 -12.34 -23.30 14.82
CA ALA A 85 -11.97 -24.63 15.28
C ALA A 85 -11.85 -24.72 16.81
N ARG A 86 -11.66 -23.58 17.48
CA ARG A 86 -11.59 -23.47 18.94
C ARG A 86 -12.95 -23.73 19.61
N GLU A 87 -12.93 -24.47 20.71
CA GLU A 87 -14.13 -24.80 21.51
C GLU A 87 -14.58 -23.64 22.41
N ASP A 88 -13.66 -22.76 22.80
CA ASP A 88 -13.90 -21.63 23.71
C ASP A 88 -14.36 -20.35 22.99
N THR A 89 -14.52 -20.41 21.67
CA THR A 89 -14.84 -19.27 20.83
C THR A 89 -16.33 -18.91 20.87
N ASP A 90 -16.60 -17.66 21.24
CA ASP A 90 -17.90 -17.01 21.05
C ASP A 90 -18.02 -16.48 19.61
N LYS A 91 -18.63 -17.27 18.74
CA LYS A 91 -18.78 -17.00 17.30
C LYS A 91 -19.56 -15.72 16.98
N ASP A 92 -20.24 -15.14 17.96
CA ASP A 92 -20.94 -13.86 17.81
C ASP A 92 -20.04 -12.63 18.03
N THR A 93 -18.79 -12.83 18.45
CA THR A 93 -17.84 -11.74 18.66
C THR A 93 -17.26 -11.21 17.36
N VAL A 94 -17.00 -9.91 17.36
CA VAL A 94 -16.42 -9.20 16.21
C VAL A 94 -14.92 -9.43 16.18
N ILE A 95 -14.40 -9.81 15.01
CA ILE A 95 -12.98 -9.83 14.71
C ILE A 95 -12.58 -8.48 14.13
N TYR A 96 -11.52 -7.88 14.66
CA TYR A 96 -11.04 -6.58 14.20
C TYR A 96 -9.83 -6.74 13.30
N ILE A 97 -9.91 -6.16 12.11
CA ILE A 97 -8.80 -6.02 11.18
C ILE A 97 -8.49 -4.53 11.07
N MET A 98 -7.27 -4.11 11.37
CA MET A 98 -6.86 -2.72 11.37
C MET A 98 -5.72 -2.51 10.38
N GLU A 99 -5.84 -1.52 9.50
CA GLU A 99 -4.79 -1.09 8.59
C GLU A 99 -4.20 0.23 9.06
N LEU A 100 -2.88 0.24 9.31
CA LEU A 100 -2.13 1.44 9.67
C LEU A 100 -1.71 2.22 8.43
N ALA A 101 -1.83 3.54 8.49
CA ALA A 101 -1.38 4.47 7.45
C ALA A 101 -1.84 4.05 6.04
N ALA A 102 -3.15 3.82 5.87
CA ALA A 102 -3.72 3.21 4.68
C ALA A 102 -3.65 4.09 3.40
N GLY A 103 -3.21 5.34 3.54
CA GLY A 103 -3.11 6.30 2.43
C GLY A 103 -4.46 6.54 1.76
N VAL A 104 -4.57 6.26 0.47
CA VAL A 104 -5.82 6.42 -0.28
C VAL A 104 -6.80 5.26 -0.15
N GLY A 105 -6.43 4.16 0.54
CA GLY A 105 -7.35 3.02 0.75
C GLY A 105 -7.45 2.04 -0.43
N ARG A 106 -6.53 2.10 -1.40
CA ARG A 106 -6.50 1.18 -2.54
C ARG A 106 -6.33 -0.28 -2.10
N PHE A 107 -5.43 -0.53 -1.15
CA PHE A 107 -5.27 -1.85 -0.57
C PHE A 107 -6.54 -2.28 0.19
N THR A 108 -7.10 -1.40 1.03
CA THR A 108 -8.35 -1.62 1.76
C THR A 108 -9.47 -2.13 0.85
N TYR A 109 -9.78 -1.39 -0.23
CA TYR A 109 -10.85 -1.77 -1.16
C TYR A 109 -10.62 -3.16 -1.76
N THR A 110 -9.40 -3.39 -2.24
CA THR A 110 -9.03 -4.62 -2.93
C THR A 110 -9.03 -5.83 -2.00
N PHE A 111 -8.55 -5.65 -0.76
CA PHE A 111 -8.62 -6.65 0.29
C PHE A 111 -10.07 -6.98 0.63
N LEU A 112 -10.92 -5.97 0.87
CA LEU A 112 -12.33 -6.17 1.22
C LEU A 112 -13.07 -6.95 0.13
N LYS A 113 -12.90 -6.56 -1.15
CA LYS A 113 -13.45 -7.29 -2.29
C LYS A 113 -13.11 -8.77 -2.24
N ARG A 114 -11.82 -9.07 -2.08
CA ARG A 114 -11.33 -10.45 -2.10
C ARG A 114 -11.76 -11.24 -0.87
N PHE A 115 -11.64 -10.63 0.30
CA PHE A 115 -11.91 -11.28 1.58
C PHE A 115 -13.40 -11.56 1.78
N LEU A 116 -14.28 -10.61 1.44
CA LEU A 116 -15.73 -10.82 1.47
C LEU A 116 -16.15 -11.92 0.51
N HIS A 117 -15.62 -11.91 -0.73
CA HIS A 117 -15.89 -12.98 -1.68
C HIS A 117 -15.50 -14.36 -1.12
N MET A 118 -14.35 -14.48 -0.44
CA MET A 118 -13.92 -15.73 0.20
C MET A 118 -14.83 -16.15 1.35
N ILE A 119 -15.22 -15.22 2.23
CA ILE A 119 -16.12 -15.50 3.35
C ILE A 119 -17.49 -15.96 2.86
N GLU A 120 -18.10 -15.20 1.94
CA GLU A 120 -19.46 -15.45 1.44
C GLU A 120 -19.59 -16.79 0.71
N ASN A 121 -18.50 -17.28 0.12
CA ASN A 121 -18.43 -18.53 -0.63
C ASN A 121 -17.75 -19.67 0.15
N SER A 122 -17.83 -19.64 1.49
CA SER A 122 -17.24 -20.68 2.35
C SER A 122 -18.12 -21.05 3.53
N SER A 123 -17.70 -22.08 4.29
CA SER A 123 -18.32 -22.45 5.57
C SER A 123 -18.17 -21.39 6.67
N LEU A 124 -17.39 -20.34 6.43
CA LEU A 124 -17.17 -19.23 7.35
C LEU A 124 -18.15 -18.07 7.12
N LYS A 125 -19.12 -18.23 6.20
CA LYS A 125 -20.18 -17.25 5.96
C LYS A 125 -20.88 -16.89 7.28
N GLY A 126 -21.00 -15.60 7.55
CA GLY A 126 -21.67 -15.06 8.74
C GLY A 126 -20.74 -14.77 9.91
N ILE A 127 -19.43 -15.06 9.82
CA ILE A 127 -18.46 -14.55 10.80
C ILE A 127 -18.51 -13.01 10.79
N LYS A 128 -18.61 -12.43 11.98
CA LYS A 128 -18.61 -10.98 12.16
C LYS A 128 -17.18 -10.46 12.22
N PHE A 129 -16.87 -9.51 11.34
CA PHE A 129 -15.64 -8.77 11.40
C PHE A 129 -15.90 -7.28 11.14
N LYS A 130 -14.97 -6.44 11.57
CA LYS A 130 -14.92 -5.01 11.25
C LYS A 130 -13.52 -4.69 10.76
N TYR A 131 -13.44 -4.09 9.58
CA TYR A 131 -12.23 -3.53 9.02
C TYR A 131 -12.11 -2.07 9.44
N ILE A 132 -10.97 -1.67 9.97
CA ILE A 132 -10.70 -0.32 10.47
C ILE A 132 -9.54 0.23 9.65
N VAL A 133 -9.84 1.21 8.81
CA VAL A 133 -8.82 1.94 8.05
C VAL A 133 -8.35 3.14 8.88
N THR A 134 -7.04 3.31 9.03
CA THR A 134 -6.48 4.39 9.87
C THR A 134 -5.39 5.19 9.20
N ASP A 135 -5.35 6.48 9.51
CA ASP A 135 -4.31 7.44 9.14
C ASP A 135 -4.36 8.59 10.15
N PHE A 136 -3.31 9.39 10.24
CA PHE A 136 -3.32 10.60 11.06
C PHE A 136 -3.78 11.83 10.26
N ALA A 137 -3.65 11.80 8.93
CA ALA A 137 -3.99 12.90 8.05
C ALA A 137 -5.51 12.96 7.81
N GLU A 138 -6.18 13.95 8.38
CA GLU A 138 -7.64 14.12 8.31
C GLU A 138 -8.20 14.09 6.87
N ARG A 139 -7.44 14.63 5.90
CA ARG A 139 -7.81 14.63 4.48
C ARG A 139 -7.95 13.22 3.89
N ASN A 140 -7.20 12.23 4.38
CA ASN A 140 -7.35 10.83 3.95
C ASN A 140 -8.65 10.23 4.52
N ILE A 141 -8.99 10.56 5.77
CA ILE A 141 -10.23 10.10 6.41
C ILE A 141 -11.45 10.63 5.66
N GLU A 142 -11.48 11.93 5.38
CA GLU A 142 -12.55 12.58 4.61
C GLU A 142 -12.67 11.98 3.20
N TYR A 143 -11.52 11.73 2.56
CA TYR A 143 -11.47 11.11 1.24
C TYR A 143 -12.14 9.73 1.24
N TRP A 144 -11.79 8.82 2.16
CA TRP A 144 -12.41 7.49 2.21
C TRP A 144 -13.92 7.53 2.45
N GLN A 145 -14.38 8.41 3.34
CA GLN A 145 -15.81 8.54 3.68
C GLN A 145 -16.63 9.09 2.50
N SER A 146 -16.02 9.92 1.66
CA SER A 146 -16.66 10.49 0.47
C SER A 146 -16.56 9.58 -0.77
N HIS A 147 -15.63 8.63 -0.77
CA HIS A 147 -15.35 7.81 -1.95
C HIS A 147 -16.48 6.83 -2.28
N SER A 148 -17.04 6.94 -3.48
CA SER A 148 -18.19 6.13 -3.93
C SER A 148 -17.93 4.62 -3.84
N PHE A 149 -16.73 4.16 -4.17
CA PHE A 149 -16.35 2.73 -4.09
C PHE A 149 -16.22 2.19 -2.65
N LEU A 150 -15.96 3.05 -1.65
CA LEU A 150 -15.88 2.62 -0.24
C LEU A 150 -17.20 2.75 0.50
N LYS A 151 -18.07 3.66 0.05
CA LYS A 151 -19.37 3.97 0.68
C LYS A 151 -20.22 2.72 1.00
N PRO A 152 -20.37 1.70 0.13
CA PRO A 152 -21.13 0.49 0.47
C PRO A 152 -20.59 -0.29 1.66
N TYR A 153 -19.27 -0.26 1.90
CA TYR A 153 -18.66 -0.96 3.04
C TYR A 153 -18.87 -0.20 4.35
N PHE A 154 -18.87 1.13 4.31
CA PHE A 154 -19.27 1.95 5.45
C PHE A 154 -20.75 1.73 5.79
N GLU A 155 -21.64 1.80 4.78
CA GLU A 155 -23.09 1.63 4.97
C GLU A 155 -23.48 0.25 5.51
N SER A 156 -22.75 -0.80 5.12
CA SER A 156 -22.96 -2.15 5.66
C SER A 156 -22.38 -2.36 7.05
N GLY A 157 -21.59 -1.43 7.57
CA GLY A 157 -20.89 -1.52 8.86
C GLY A 157 -19.67 -2.43 8.86
N VAL A 158 -19.26 -2.95 7.69
CA VAL A 158 -18.06 -3.78 7.51
C VAL A 158 -16.79 -2.93 7.64
N LEU A 159 -16.82 -1.70 7.12
CA LEU A 159 -15.71 -0.75 7.16
C LEU A 159 -16.02 0.39 8.14
N ASP A 160 -15.03 0.74 8.94
CA ASP A 160 -15.00 1.94 9.77
C ASP A 160 -13.63 2.62 9.61
N CYS A 161 -13.51 3.86 10.08
CA CYS A 161 -12.25 4.61 10.01
C CYS A 161 -11.92 5.31 11.32
N ALA A 162 -10.64 5.55 11.56
CA ALA A 162 -10.18 6.32 12.71
C ALA A 162 -9.02 7.23 12.32
N THR A 163 -9.03 8.46 12.86
CA THR A 163 -7.81 9.25 12.96
C THR A 163 -6.95 8.61 14.04
N PHE A 164 -5.74 8.18 13.70
CA PHE A 164 -4.86 7.46 14.62
C PHE A 164 -3.41 7.89 14.46
N ASP A 165 -2.86 8.51 15.50
CA ASP A 165 -1.44 8.81 15.62
C ASP A 165 -0.68 7.58 16.12
N ILE A 166 0.02 6.92 15.20
CA ILE A 166 0.84 5.74 15.44
C ILE A 166 1.89 5.97 16.55
N ALA A 167 2.37 7.20 16.76
CA ALA A 167 3.35 7.48 17.79
C ALA A 167 2.73 7.57 19.19
N ASN A 168 1.53 8.15 19.30
CA ASN A 168 1.02 8.67 20.58
C ASN A 168 -0.31 8.06 21.04
N ASP A 169 -1.19 7.64 20.14
CA ASP A 169 -2.56 7.26 20.54
C ASP A 169 -2.60 5.93 21.30
N GLU A 170 -3.43 5.90 22.35
CA GLU A 170 -3.67 4.74 23.23
C GLU A 170 -5.06 4.11 23.06
N GLU A 171 -5.96 4.83 22.40
CA GLU A 171 -7.35 4.41 22.14
C GLU A 171 -7.66 4.56 20.65
N ILE A 172 -8.61 3.76 20.15
CA ILE A 172 -9.09 3.88 18.77
C ILE A 172 -10.54 4.38 18.81
N ARG A 173 -10.77 5.59 18.29
CA ARG A 173 -12.09 6.22 18.21
C ARG A 173 -12.61 6.12 16.79
N LEU A 174 -13.59 5.25 16.60
CA LEU A 174 -14.20 4.99 15.30
C LEU A 174 -15.11 6.15 14.91
N ARG A 175 -14.87 6.71 13.72
CA ARG A 175 -15.52 7.92 13.23
C ARG A 175 -16.90 7.63 12.63
N HIS A 176 -17.09 6.47 11.99
CA HIS A 176 -18.36 6.13 11.37
C HIS A 176 -19.36 5.58 12.41
N SER A 177 -18.95 4.60 13.23
CA SER A 177 -19.84 4.04 14.26
C SER A 177 -19.91 4.83 15.57
N GLY A 178 -18.94 5.71 15.84
CA GLY A 178 -18.80 6.41 17.12
C GLY A 178 -18.31 5.53 18.27
N GLU A 179 -17.95 4.27 17.99
CA GLU A 179 -17.46 3.32 18.98
C GLU A 179 -16.02 3.67 19.43
N VAL A 180 -15.73 3.46 20.73
CA VAL A 180 -14.38 3.62 21.28
C VAL A 180 -13.84 2.26 21.70
N LEU A 181 -12.84 1.79 20.98
CA LEU A 181 -12.13 0.55 21.29
C LEU A 181 -11.17 0.83 22.44
N SER A 182 -11.43 0.18 23.56
CA SER A 182 -10.76 0.37 24.86
C SER A 182 -10.40 -0.98 25.48
N SER A 183 -9.37 -0.99 26.33
CA SER A 183 -8.81 -2.23 26.89
C SER A 183 -9.86 -3.00 27.72
N GLY A 184 -9.76 -4.34 27.69
CA GLY A 184 -10.64 -5.24 28.46
C GLY A 184 -12.00 -5.55 27.82
N LYS A 185 -12.32 -4.97 26.65
CA LYS A 185 -13.55 -5.26 25.91
C LYS A 185 -13.38 -6.26 24.76
N MET A 186 -12.16 -6.43 24.28
CA MET A 186 -11.87 -7.29 23.12
C MET A 186 -11.70 -8.73 23.56
N LYS A 187 -12.10 -9.69 22.72
CA LYS A 187 -11.93 -11.14 22.99
C LYS A 187 -11.00 -11.82 21.98
N ASN A 188 -10.79 -11.20 20.84
CA ASN A 188 -10.00 -11.73 19.72
C ASN A 188 -8.72 -10.92 19.55
N PRO A 189 -7.63 -11.51 19.02
CA PRO A 189 -6.47 -10.75 18.56
C PRO A 189 -6.87 -9.64 17.60
N LEU A 190 -6.12 -8.54 17.65
CA LEU A 190 -6.10 -7.59 16.55
C LEU A 190 -5.37 -8.21 15.37
N ILE A 191 -6.00 -8.23 14.20
CA ILE A 191 -5.29 -8.46 12.95
C ILE A 191 -4.83 -7.09 12.46
N LEU A 192 -3.52 -6.87 12.39
CA LEU A 192 -2.90 -5.60 12.09
C LEU A 192 -2.16 -5.67 10.77
N PHE A 193 -2.44 -4.74 9.87
CA PHE A 193 -1.71 -4.55 8.62
C PHE A 193 -0.86 -3.28 8.70
N ALA A 194 0.41 -3.41 8.31
CA ALA A 194 1.37 -2.30 8.29
C ALA A 194 2.20 -2.37 6.99
N ASN A 195 1.66 -1.81 5.92
CA ASN A 195 2.28 -1.81 4.59
C ASN A 195 2.89 -0.44 4.31
N TYR A 196 4.19 -0.36 4.02
CA TYR A 196 4.92 0.93 3.85
C TYR A 196 4.65 1.87 5.02
N THR A 197 4.55 1.30 6.21
CA THR A 197 4.22 2.02 7.44
C THR A 197 5.49 2.21 8.23
N PHE A 198 6.18 1.12 8.57
CA PHE A 198 7.32 1.16 9.50
C PHE A 198 8.57 1.78 8.87
N ASP A 199 8.69 1.76 7.54
CA ASP A 199 9.77 2.44 6.82
C ASP A 199 9.69 3.97 6.93
N SER A 200 8.50 4.50 7.22
CA SER A 200 8.18 5.94 7.24
C SER A 200 8.00 6.49 8.66
N LEU A 201 8.20 5.65 9.68
CA LEU A 201 8.15 6.04 11.09
C LEU A 201 9.52 6.38 11.67
N PRO A 202 9.56 7.15 12.77
CA PRO A 202 10.79 7.39 13.50
C PRO A 202 11.43 6.10 14.01
N GLN A 203 12.73 5.96 13.78
CA GLN A 203 13.57 4.84 14.24
C GLN A 203 14.84 5.39 14.87
N ASP A 204 15.40 4.67 15.83
CA ASP A 204 16.74 4.94 16.35
C ASP A 204 17.77 4.11 15.59
N THR A 205 19.01 4.60 15.54
CA THR A 205 20.12 3.93 14.87
C THR A 205 21.26 3.73 15.84
N PHE A 206 21.87 2.55 15.80
CA PHE A 206 22.95 2.17 16.69
C PHE A 206 24.09 1.56 15.88
N TYR A 207 25.29 1.63 16.43
CA TYR A 207 26.49 1.01 15.89
C TYR A 207 27.16 0.15 16.95
N VAL A 208 27.59 -1.05 16.56
CA VAL A 208 28.30 -2.00 17.45
C VAL A 208 29.71 -2.23 16.92
N ASN A 209 30.69 -2.09 17.80
CA ASN A 209 32.09 -2.40 17.51
C ASN A 209 32.84 -2.72 18.81
N ASP A 210 33.70 -3.75 18.78
CA ASP A 210 34.49 -4.22 19.92
C ASP A 210 33.65 -4.48 21.19
N GLY A 211 32.45 -5.07 21.02
CA GLY A 211 31.50 -5.36 22.11
C GLY A 211 30.90 -4.13 22.81
N LYS A 212 31.13 -2.94 22.26
CA LYS A 212 30.52 -1.68 22.69
C LYS A 212 29.42 -1.29 21.71
N ILE A 213 28.44 -0.57 22.24
CA ILE A 213 27.30 -0.08 21.48
C ILE A 213 27.26 1.45 21.58
N TYR A 214 26.98 2.07 20.45
CA TYR A 214 26.93 3.51 20.25
C TYR A 214 25.57 3.87 19.67
N GLU A 215 24.95 4.92 20.19
CA GLU A 215 23.80 5.55 19.56
C GLU A 215 24.29 6.51 18.47
N GLY A 216 23.68 6.42 17.28
CA GLY A 216 23.92 7.38 16.21
C GLY A 216 23.01 8.59 16.36
N LEU A 217 23.60 9.73 16.69
CA LEU A 217 22.94 11.03 16.83
C LEU A 217 23.01 11.78 15.50
N ILE A 218 21.87 12.25 15.01
CA ILE A 218 21.79 13.00 13.75
C ILE A 218 21.92 14.50 14.01
N THR A 219 22.69 15.16 13.15
CA THR A 219 22.77 16.62 13.04
C THR A 219 22.25 17.05 11.68
N ILE A 220 21.30 18.00 11.66
CA ILE A 220 20.72 18.60 10.46
C ILE A 220 21.37 19.96 10.22
N THR A 221 21.73 20.21 8.96
CA THR A 221 22.42 21.43 8.52
C THR A 221 21.73 22.03 7.30
N SER A 222 21.84 23.35 7.16
CA SER A 222 21.44 24.09 5.96
C SER A 222 22.71 24.52 5.24
N PRO A 223 23.04 23.96 4.07
CA PRO A 223 24.22 24.37 3.30
C PRO A 223 24.14 25.84 2.88
N GLU A 224 25.31 26.49 2.70
CA GLU A 224 25.39 27.90 2.25
C GLU A 224 24.97 28.08 0.78
N GLU A 225 25.17 27.06 -0.06
CA GLU A 225 24.68 27.06 -1.44
C GLU A 225 23.18 26.80 -1.47
N LYS A 226 22.44 27.57 -2.29
CA LYS A 226 21.01 27.33 -2.51
C LYS A 226 20.82 25.91 -3.05
N GLY A 227 20.02 25.12 -2.35
CA GLY A 227 19.63 23.77 -2.80
C GLY A 227 18.98 23.78 -4.18
N ASP A 228 18.87 22.60 -4.80
CA ASP A 228 18.21 22.44 -6.09
C ASP A 228 16.78 23.01 -6.01
N PRO A 229 16.42 24.03 -6.80
CA PRO A 229 15.08 24.62 -6.78
C PRO A 229 13.99 23.63 -7.21
N ASN A 230 14.34 22.48 -7.78
CA ASN A 230 13.41 21.41 -8.15
C ASN A 230 13.29 20.30 -7.10
N ASP A 231 14.07 20.34 -6.01
CA ASP A 231 13.94 19.40 -4.92
C ASP A 231 12.62 19.66 -4.18
N LYS A 232 11.68 18.73 -4.33
CA LYS A 232 10.36 18.75 -3.67
C LYS A 232 10.30 17.81 -2.47
N SER A 233 11.43 17.25 -2.05
CA SER A 233 11.47 16.39 -0.86
C SER A 233 11.35 17.22 0.41
N ILE A 234 10.95 16.58 1.51
CA ILE A 234 10.99 17.21 2.83
C ILE A 234 12.40 17.61 3.30
N LEU A 235 13.45 17.14 2.61
CA LEU A 235 14.85 17.49 2.85
C LEU A 235 15.37 18.57 1.88
N ALA A 236 14.49 19.22 1.12
CA ALA A 236 14.89 20.27 0.19
C ALA A 236 15.63 21.39 0.92
N GLY A 237 16.89 21.63 0.51
CA GLY A 237 17.76 22.62 1.16
C GLY A 237 18.33 22.20 2.51
N LEU A 238 18.25 20.91 2.88
CA LEU A 238 18.84 20.35 4.09
C LEU A 238 19.88 19.27 3.76
N ASP A 239 20.85 19.13 4.66
CA ASP A 239 21.84 18.05 4.69
C ASP A 239 22.00 17.51 6.12
N TYR A 240 22.59 16.33 6.28
CA TYR A 240 22.73 15.70 7.59
C TYR A 240 24.00 14.87 7.72
N TYR A 241 24.44 14.68 8.96
CA TYR A 241 25.48 13.72 9.31
C TYR A 241 25.19 13.09 10.68
N TYR A 242 25.86 11.96 10.96
CA TYR A 242 25.74 11.26 12.23
C TYR A 242 27.01 11.38 13.06
N THR A 243 26.86 11.47 14.38
CA THR A 243 27.91 11.26 15.38
C THR A 243 27.55 10.08 16.27
N ASP A 244 28.55 9.36 16.75
CA ASP A 244 28.37 8.18 17.61
C ASP A 244 28.61 8.54 19.08
N GLU A 245 27.62 8.33 19.94
CA GLU A 245 27.76 8.43 21.39
C GLU A 245 27.65 7.06 22.05
N GLN A 246 28.65 6.67 22.84
CA GLN A 246 28.64 5.36 23.50
C GLN A 246 27.51 5.33 24.55
N ILE A 247 26.64 4.33 24.49
CA ILE A 247 25.62 4.11 25.52
C ILE A 247 26.21 3.25 26.66
N GLU A 248 25.90 3.64 27.88
CA GLU A 248 26.27 2.91 29.10
C GLU A 248 25.04 2.20 29.68
N GLY A 249 25.23 1.01 30.26
CA GLY A 249 24.12 0.24 30.85
C GLY A 249 23.29 -0.56 29.83
N ASN A 250 22.16 -1.07 30.30
CA ASN A 250 21.27 -1.98 29.57
C ASN A 250 19.77 -1.55 29.67
N ASP A 251 19.49 -0.35 30.17
CA ASP A 251 18.15 0.18 30.48
C ASP A 251 17.83 1.43 29.65
N TYR A 252 18.25 1.43 28.38
CA TYR A 252 18.13 2.56 27.47
C TYR A 252 16.66 2.95 27.18
N TYR A 253 15.81 1.97 26.89
CA TYR A 253 14.38 2.15 26.65
C TYR A 253 13.53 1.89 27.90
N GLU A 254 12.30 2.39 27.90
CA GLU A 254 11.32 2.22 28.98
C GLU A 254 10.78 0.77 29.12
N ASP A 255 10.84 -0.03 28.06
CA ASP A 255 10.36 -1.42 28.03
C ASP A 255 11.56 -2.38 27.99
N ASN A 256 11.64 -3.27 28.98
CA ASN A 256 12.71 -4.26 29.09
C ASN A 256 12.80 -5.18 27.86
N ASN A 257 11.68 -5.46 27.17
CA ASN A 257 11.71 -6.27 25.95
C ASN A 257 12.46 -5.54 24.83
N PHE A 258 12.33 -4.20 24.73
CA PHE A 258 13.08 -3.41 23.75
C PHE A 258 14.58 -3.41 24.08
N ASN A 259 14.92 -3.31 25.37
CA ASN A 259 16.30 -3.40 25.83
C ASN A 259 16.91 -4.79 25.58
N ASN A 260 16.14 -5.87 25.73
CA ASN A 260 16.61 -7.22 25.40
C ASN A 260 16.97 -7.34 23.91
N VAL A 261 16.15 -6.78 23.02
CA VAL A 261 16.45 -6.71 21.58
C VAL A 261 17.71 -5.88 21.31
N LEU A 262 17.84 -4.70 21.94
CA LEU A 262 19.02 -3.84 21.80
C LEU A 262 20.30 -4.57 22.24
N MET A 263 20.23 -5.26 23.38
CA MET A 263 21.37 -5.99 23.93
C MET A 263 21.70 -7.26 23.13
N HIS A 264 20.71 -7.91 22.52
CA HIS A 264 20.96 -9.01 21.58
C HIS A 264 21.96 -8.58 20.50
N TYR A 265 21.71 -7.44 19.84
CA TYR A 265 22.59 -6.92 18.79
C TYR A 265 23.97 -6.49 19.28
N LYS A 266 24.08 -5.95 20.49
CA LYS A 266 25.38 -5.65 21.12
C LYS A 266 26.29 -6.88 21.20
N TYR A 267 25.71 -8.07 21.39
CA TYR A 267 26.45 -9.31 21.55
C TYR A 267 26.55 -10.15 20.27
N SER A 268 25.72 -9.89 19.25
CA SER A 268 25.70 -10.67 18.01
C SER A 268 26.35 -9.97 16.81
N LEU A 269 26.45 -8.64 16.81
CA LEU A 269 27.01 -7.86 15.70
C LEU A 269 28.43 -7.33 16.01
N GLU A 270 29.19 -7.07 14.96
CA GLU A 270 30.55 -6.51 15.01
C GLU A 270 30.77 -5.59 13.80
N ASP A 271 31.40 -4.42 14.01
CA ASP A 271 31.59 -3.36 13.00
C ASP A 271 30.35 -3.13 12.12
N THR A 272 29.19 -2.97 12.77
CA THR A 272 27.89 -2.97 12.07
C THR A 272 26.90 -2.01 12.73
N ALA A 273 26.25 -1.17 11.91
CA ALA A 273 25.09 -0.40 12.32
C ALA A 273 23.78 -1.17 12.12
N PHE A 274 22.83 -0.97 13.03
CA PHE A 274 21.49 -1.54 12.97
C PHE A 274 20.45 -0.52 13.42
N TYR A 275 19.18 -0.81 13.12
CA TYR A 275 18.07 0.11 13.37
C TYR A 275 17.11 -0.49 14.39
N MET A 276 16.65 0.32 15.33
CA MET A 276 15.57 -0.01 16.25
C MET A 276 14.29 0.67 15.75
N PRO A 277 13.28 -0.09 15.25
CA PRO A 277 12.02 0.47 14.78
C PRO A 277 11.12 0.88 15.96
N ILE A 278 11.64 1.77 16.82
CA ILE A 278 11.16 1.99 18.18
C ILE A 278 9.72 2.49 18.23
N ILE A 279 9.33 3.40 17.33
CA ILE A 279 7.94 3.88 17.27
C ILE A 279 6.99 2.77 16.79
N GLY A 280 7.41 1.95 15.83
CA GLY A 280 6.67 0.76 15.43
C GLY A 280 6.50 -0.24 16.58
N LEU A 281 7.57 -0.54 17.31
CA LEU A 281 7.53 -1.44 18.47
C LEU A 281 6.63 -0.90 19.60
N ARG A 282 6.68 0.40 19.87
CA ARG A 282 5.77 1.06 20.83
C ARG A 282 4.32 0.98 20.38
N CYS A 283 4.03 1.23 19.10
CA CYS A 283 2.69 1.08 18.53
C CYS A 283 2.17 -0.36 18.71
N ILE A 284 2.96 -1.36 18.31
CA ILE A 284 2.61 -2.78 18.50
C ILE A 284 2.36 -3.08 19.98
N SER A 285 3.21 -2.57 20.88
CA SER A 285 3.06 -2.74 22.33
C SER A 285 1.75 -2.16 22.88
N ARG A 286 1.34 -0.96 22.41
CA ARG A 286 0.07 -0.34 22.82
C ARG A 286 -1.14 -1.08 22.24
N LEU A 287 -1.12 -1.37 20.93
CA LEU A 287 -2.22 -2.05 20.26
C LEU A 287 -2.42 -3.47 20.79
N ARG A 288 -1.37 -4.28 21.00
CA ARG A 288 -1.55 -5.62 21.58
C ARG A 288 -2.20 -5.55 22.97
N LYS A 289 -1.79 -4.61 23.83
CA LYS A 289 -2.38 -4.43 25.18
C LYS A 289 -3.85 -4.04 25.13
N LEU A 290 -4.26 -3.30 24.09
CA LEU A 290 -5.65 -2.96 23.84
C LEU A 290 -6.50 -4.21 23.51
N PHE A 291 -5.88 -5.24 22.93
CA PHE A 291 -6.48 -6.51 22.52
C PHE A 291 -6.00 -7.71 23.36
N ASN A 292 -5.86 -7.52 24.69
CA ASN A 292 -5.48 -8.55 25.68
C ASN A 292 -4.11 -9.22 25.48
N ASP A 293 -3.16 -8.50 24.89
CA ASP A 293 -1.84 -8.95 24.44
C ASP A 293 -1.85 -9.94 23.26
N ASP A 294 -2.96 -10.06 22.54
CA ASP A 294 -3.06 -10.90 21.34
C ASP A 294 -3.01 -10.01 20.07
N VAL A 295 -2.11 -10.31 19.15
CA VAL A 295 -1.96 -9.60 17.86
C VAL A 295 -1.43 -10.53 16.78
N ILE A 296 -2.01 -10.40 15.58
CA ILE A 296 -1.53 -11.00 14.33
C ILE A 296 -1.13 -9.84 13.43
N LEU A 297 0.16 -9.65 13.18
CA LEU A 297 0.67 -8.55 12.38
C LEU A 297 1.17 -9.09 11.03
N ILE A 298 0.67 -8.52 9.94
CA ILE A 298 1.26 -8.68 8.60
C ILE A 298 1.84 -7.34 8.19
N SER A 299 3.14 -7.29 7.94
CA SER A 299 3.84 -6.07 7.56
C SER A 299 4.62 -6.26 6.27
N ALA A 300 4.56 -5.23 5.41
CA ALA A 300 5.22 -5.21 4.12
C ALA A 300 6.03 -3.92 3.93
N ASP A 301 7.35 -4.03 4.02
CA ASP A 301 8.29 -2.91 3.88
C ASP A 301 9.62 -3.40 3.30
N LYS A 302 10.44 -2.47 2.79
CA LYS A 302 11.84 -2.77 2.54
C LYS A 302 12.54 -2.98 3.89
N GLY A 303 13.30 -4.06 4.06
CA GLY A 303 13.81 -4.37 5.39
C GLY A 303 14.88 -5.46 5.51
N TYR A 304 15.49 -5.55 6.69
CA TYR A 304 16.40 -6.62 7.07
C TYR A 304 15.68 -7.66 7.90
N LYS A 305 15.66 -8.90 7.43
CA LYS A 305 15.00 -10.05 8.11
C LYS A 305 15.93 -10.89 8.98
N ASN A 306 17.24 -10.65 8.91
CA ASN A 306 18.24 -11.34 9.71
C ASN A 306 19.50 -10.47 9.88
N GLU A 307 20.40 -10.91 10.76
CA GLU A 307 21.66 -10.22 11.07
C GLU A 307 22.62 -10.16 9.88
N GLU A 308 22.70 -11.23 9.09
CA GLU A 308 23.58 -11.31 7.91
C GLU A 308 23.27 -10.20 6.91
N ALA A 309 21.99 -9.87 6.72
CA ALA A 309 21.55 -8.79 5.84
C ALA A 309 21.99 -7.40 6.32
N MET A 310 22.38 -7.26 7.59
CA MET A 310 22.88 -6.02 8.18
C MET A 310 24.40 -5.92 8.24
N HIS A 311 25.15 -7.01 8.02
CA HIS A 311 26.60 -7.02 8.21
C HIS A 311 27.31 -5.86 7.48
N LYS A 312 28.12 -5.12 8.24
CA LYS A 312 28.88 -3.95 7.76
C LYS A 312 28.04 -2.78 7.25
N ASN A 313 26.77 -2.72 7.66
CA ASN A 313 25.97 -1.52 7.47
C ASN A 313 26.54 -0.34 8.24
N TYR A 314 26.20 0.85 7.75
CA TYR A 314 26.37 2.10 8.46
C TYR A 314 24.99 2.73 8.79
N HIS A 315 25.00 3.84 9.54
CA HIS A 315 23.79 4.62 9.83
C HIS A 315 22.98 4.92 8.57
N PRO A 316 21.64 5.04 8.69
CA PRO A 316 20.77 4.98 7.53
C PRO A 316 20.99 6.18 6.62
N TYR A 317 21.03 5.90 5.32
CA TYR A 317 20.89 6.92 4.30
C TYR A 317 19.41 7.28 4.17
N LEU A 318 19.08 8.53 4.51
CA LEU A 318 17.77 9.12 4.30
C LEU A 318 17.66 9.57 2.84
N SER A 319 16.76 8.93 2.10
CA SER A 319 16.51 9.26 0.70
C SER A 319 15.76 10.59 0.55
N LYS A 320 16.09 11.37 -0.49
CA LYS A 320 15.44 12.67 -0.82
C LYS A 320 14.29 12.48 -1.81
N HIS A 321 13.31 11.63 -1.49
CA HIS A 321 12.20 11.32 -2.41
C HIS A 321 10.84 11.70 -1.80
N GLY A 322 10.39 12.95 -1.94
CA GLY A 322 9.06 13.39 -1.46
C GLY A 322 8.92 13.37 0.07
N CYS A 323 9.00 12.18 0.68
CA CYS A 323 9.02 11.84 2.09
C CYS A 323 10.34 11.12 2.48
N ILE A 324 10.54 10.86 3.77
CA ILE A 324 11.61 9.98 4.26
C ILE A 324 11.12 8.52 4.26
N SER A 325 11.96 7.60 3.80
CA SER A 325 11.77 6.15 3.95
C SER A 325 13.11 5.53 4.34
N MET A 326 13.07 4.59 5.30
CA MET A 326 14.22 3.90 5.88
C MET A 326 14.00 2.38 5.86
N THR A 327 15.09 1.63 5.73
CA THR A 327 15.01 0.17 5.79
C THR A 327 14.52 -0.29 7.18
N VAL A 328 13.48 -1.13 7.22
CA VAL A 328 12.91 -1.65 8.47
C VAL A 328 13.72 -2.84 8.99
N ASN A 329 14.03 -2.88 10.27
CA ASN A 329 14.64 -4.05 10.90
C ASN A 329 13.55 -5.07 11.32
N PHE A 330 13.11 -5.91 10.40
CA PHE A 330 12.15 -6.99 10.68
C PHE A 330 12.69 -8.01 11.69
N HIS A 331 14.00 -8.23 11.74
CA HIS A 331 14.61 -9.11 12.74
C HIS A 331 14.44 -8.56 14.17
N ALA A 332 14.51 -7.23 14.37
CA ALA A 332 14.24 -6.64 15.68
C ALA A 332 12.78 -6.85 16.11
N ILE A 333 11.83 -6.77 15.17
CA ILE A 333 10.42 -7.08 15.42
C ILE A 333 10.26 -8.57 15.74
N GLU A 334 10.95 -9.47 15.04
CA GLU A 334 10.95 -10.91 15.33
C GLU A 334 11.46 -11.19 16.75
N LEU A 335 12.61 -10.63 17.12
CA LEU A 335 13.18 -10.77 18.45
C LEU A 335 12.19 -10.27 19.52
N TYR A 336 11.55 -9.12 19.29
CA TYR A 336 10.51 -8.61 20.20
C TYR A 336 9.34 -9.58 20.37
N PHE A 337 8.84 -10.17 19.28
CA PHE A 337 7.76 -11.17 19.37
C PHE A 337 8.22 -12.44 20.09
N LYS A 338 9.46 -12.89 19.87
CA LYS A 338 10.03 -14.05 20.59
C LYS A 338 10.14 -13.81 22.09
N GLU A 339 10.58 -12.61 22.51
CA GLU A 339 10.63 -12.22 23.93
C GLU A 339 9.25 -12.28 24.60
N LEU A 340 8.19 -11.95 23.85
CA LEU A 340 6.80 -12.06 24.30
C LEU A 340 6.24 -13.49 24.23
N GLY A 341 7.02 -14.47 23.77
CA GLY A 341 6.59 -15.86 23.59
C GLY A 341 5.76 -16.11 22.32
N GLY A 342 5.79 -15.18 21.37
CA GLY A 342 5.24 -15.31 20.02
C GLY A 342 6.27 -15.82 19.02
N LYS A 343 5.94 -15.71 17.72
CA LYS A 343 6.80 -16.12 16.61
C LYS A 343 6.68 -15.19 15.40
N ALA A 344 7.64 -15.27 14.50
CA ALA A 344 7.62 -14.60 13.21
C ALA A 344 7.83 -15.62 12.08
N ILE A 345 7.26 -15.33 10.91
CA ILE A 345 7.47 -16.07 9.66
C ILE A 345 7.85 -15.05 8.60
N HIS A 346 9.03 -15.23 8.02
CA HIS A 346 9.58 -14.40 6.94
C HIS A 346 9.65 -15.22 5.65
N SER A 347 9.70 -14.54 4.50
CA SER A 347 10.02 -15.21 3.22
C SER A 347 11.33 -16.00 3.32
N ILE A 348 11.36 -17.19 2.72
CA ILE A 348 12.55 -18.04 2.66
C ILE A 348 13.59 -17.53 1.63
N TYR A 349 13.18 -16.69 0.68
CA TYR A 349 14.03 -16.17 -0.39
C TYR A 349 14.60 -14.77 -0.06
N GLU A 350 15.76 -14.43 -0.63
CA GLU A 350 16.25 -13.05 -0.59
C GLU A 350 15.30 -12.16 -1.40
N HIS A 351 14.87 -11.05 -0.80
CA HIS A 351 14.00 -10.07 -1.46
C HIS A 351 14.84 -9.03 -2.22
N GLU A 352 14.31 -8.52 -3.32
CA GLU A 352 14.92 -7.42 -4.07
C GLU A 352 14.24 -6.07 -3.76
N ASN A 353 12.93 -6.05 -3.51
CA ASN A 353 12.16 -4.81 -3.42
C ASN A 353 11.42 -4.68 -2.08
N ILE A 354 10.75 -5.75 -1.62
CA ILE A 354 9.93 -5.72 -0.40
C ILE A 354 10.01 -7.03 0.40
N ASN A 355 9.99 -6.94 1.73
CA ASN A 355 9.69 -8.10 2.58
C ASN A 355 8.23 -8.05 2.97
N VAL A 356 7.58 -9.20 2.98
CA VAL A 356 6.34 -9.40 3.71
C VAL A 356 6.64 -10.37 4.84
N SER A 357 6.23 -10.02 6.07
CA SER A 357 6.46 -10.83 7.26
C SER A 357 5.18 -10.97 8.07
N LEU A 358 4.95 -12.17 8.61
CA LEU A 358 3.86 -12.48 9.53
C LEU A 358 4.42 -12.59 10.95
N PHE A 359 3.81 -11.90 11.90
CA PHE A 359 4.13 -11.97 13.32
C PHE A 359 2.90 -12.41 14.10
N LEU A 360 3.08 -13.37 14.99
CA LEU A 360 2.00 -14.05 15.69
C LEU A 360 2.26 -14.00 17.19
N LEU A 361 1.32 -13.39 17.91
CA LEU A 361 1.28 -13.41 19.37
C LEU A 361 -0.16 -13.69 19.80
N SER A 362 -0.37 -14.84 20.46
CA SER A 362 -1.68 -15.26 20.93
C SER A 362 -1.52 -16.11 22.19
N LYS A 363 -2.29 -15.77 23.24
CA LYS A 363 -2.34 -16.50 24.50
C LYS A 363 -3.14 -17.80 24.38
N ASN A 364 -4.19 -17.79 23.56
CA ASN A 364 -5.18 -18.87 23.50
C ASN A 364 -4.80 -19.99 22.53
N ASP A 365 -4.05 -19.65 21.48
CA ASP A 365 -3.53 -20.59 20.51
C ASP A 365 -2.19 -20.08 20.00
N LYS A 366 -1.10 -20.74 20.41
CA LYS A 366 0.26 -20.33 20.04
C LYS A 366 0.66 -20.82 18.64
N ASP A 367 -0.02 -21.84 18.15
CA ASP A 367 0.40 -22.50 16.92
C ASP A 367 -0.25 -21.87 15.70
N LEU A 368 -1.51 -21.41 15.80
CA LEU A 368 -2.26 -20.76 14.70
C LEU A 368 -1.96 -21.47 13.37
N ILE A 369 -2.30 -22.75 13.33
CA ILE A 369 -1.77 -23.72 12.35
C ILE A 369 -2.30 -23.38 10.97
N GLU A 370 -3.59 -23.10 10.82
CA GLU A 370 -4.19 -22.73 9.54
C GLU A 370 -3.67 -21.36 9.06
N THR A 371 -3.47 -20.41 9.98
CA THR A 371 -2.85 -19.12 9.67
C THR A 371 -1.43 -19.29 9.14
N SER A 372 -0.61 -20.07 9.85
CA SER A 372 0.79 -20.33 9.51
C SER A 372 0.89 -21.09 8.19
N MET A 373 0.04 -22.10 7.97
CA MET A 373 -0.03 -22.87 6.73
C MET A 373 -0.43 -21.98 5.54
N ALA A 374 -1.49 -21.18 5.70
CA ALA A 374 -1.96 -20.28 4.64
C ALA A 374 -0.91 -19.24 4.26
N TYR A 375 -0.18 -18.71 5.26
CA TYR A 375 0.90 -17.77 5.01
C TYR A 375 2.10 -18.45 4.33
N ASN A 376 2.53 -19.62 4.82
CA ASN A 376 3.63 -20.37 4.19
C ASN A 376 3.32 -20.69 2.73
N GLU A 377 2.11 -21.13 2.38
CA GLU A 377 1.74 -21.35 0.98
C GLU A 377 1.87 -20.07 0.14
N VAL A 378 1.53 -18.91 0.71
CA VAL A 378 1.64 -17.60 0.07
C VAL A 378 3.11 -17.19 -0.16
N ILE A 379 3.99 -17.36 0.83
CA ILE A 379 5.38 -16.89 0.75
C ILE A 379 6.39 -17.93 0.22
N GLU A 380 6.08 -19.23 0.31
CA GLU A 380 6.90 -20.32 -0.26
C GLU A 380 6.69 -20.48 -1.77
N THR A 381 5.58 -19.96 -2.30
CA THR A 381 5.29 -20.03 -3.74
C THR A 381 5.79 -18.79 -4.48
N ILE A 382 4.91 -17.81 -4.71
CA ILE A 382 5.24 -16.55 -5.38
C ILE A 382 4.70 -15.45 -4.46
N GLY A 383 5.58 -14.83 -3.67
CA GLY A 383 5.23 -13.72 -2.80
C GLY A 383 5.02 -12.41 -3.56
N PRO A 384 4.71 -11.29 -2.89
CA PRO A 384 4.52 -9.99 -3.55
C PRO A 384 5.78 -9.48 -4.24
N ASP A 385 6.97 -9.75 -3.67
CA ASP A 385 8.25 -9.39 -4.28
C ASP A 385 8.51 -10.21 -5.55
N ASP A 386 8.31 -11.53 -5.49
CA ASP A 386 8.46 -12.43 -6.64
C ASP A 386 7.50 -12.07 -7.78
N PHE A 387 6.24 -11.78 -7.44
CA PHE A 387 5.26 -11.28 -8.40
C PHE A 387 5.72 -9.98 -9.06
N TYR A 388 6.24 -9.03 -8.28
CA TYR A 388 6.74 -7.77 -8.81
C TYR A 388 7.93 -7.97 -9.75
N ILE A 389 8.87 -8.86 -9.41
CA ILE A 389 9.99 -9.26 -10.26
C ILE A 389 9.49 -9.90 -11.55
N MET A 390 8.55 -10.85 -11.45
CA MET A 390 7.95 -11.51 -12.62
C MET A 390 7.26 -10.51 -13.54
N LYS A 391 6.49 -9.56 -13.00
CA LYS A 391 5.85 -8.51 -13.81
C LYS A 391 6.90 -7.66 -14.54
N LYS A 392 7.97 -7.25 -13.85
CA LYS A 392 9.08 -6.52 -14.48
C LYS A 392 9.77 -7.30 -15.59
N ALA A 393 9.78 -8.64 -15.52
CA ALA A 393 10.34 -9.50 -16.55
C ALA A 393 9.39 -9.70 -17.75
N VAL A 394 8.09 -9.85 -17.51
CA VAL A 394 7.09 -10.15 -18.55
C VAL A 394 6.66 -8.92 -19.33
N MET A 395 6.39 -7.80 -18.65
CA MET A 395 5.82 -6.60 -19.30
C MET A 395 6.64 -6.04 -20.48
N PRO A 396 7.99 -6.01 -20.43
CA PRO A 396 8.80 -5.60 -21.58
C PRO A 396 8.65 -6.47 -22.82
N LEU A 397 8.19 -7.72 -22.68
CA LEU A 397 7.99 -8.67 -23.78
C LEU A 397 6.57 -8.64 -24.35
N SER A 398 5.66 -7.82 -23.80
CA SER A 398 4.23 -7.78 -24.12
C SER A 398 3.91 -7.76 -25.63
N LYS A 399 4.65 -7.00 -26.43
CA LYS A 399 4.46 -6.93 -27.89
C LYS A 399 4.72 -8.26 -28.60
N SER A 400 5.64 -9.07 -28.08
CA SER A 400 6.02 -10.37 -28.66
C SER A 400 5.14 -11.53 -28.20
N LEU A 401 4.34 -11.33 -27.14
CA LEU A 401 3.43 -12.34 -26.60
C LEU A 401 2.11 -12.36 -27.39
N THR A 402 1.52 -13.54 -27.55
CA THR A 402 0.17 -13.72 -28.11
C THR A 402 -0.89 -13.15 -27.18
N THR A 403 -2.08 -12.83 -27.70
CA THR A 403 -3.18 -12.29 -26.88
C THR A 403 -3.58 -13.26 -25.76
N LYS A 404 -3.57 -14.56 -26.04
CA LYS A 404 -3.79 -15.60 -25.04
C LYS A 404 -2.77 -15.58 -23.91
N GLU A 405 -1.49 -15.37 -24.20
CA GLU A 405 -0.44 -15.24 -23.18
C GLU A 405 -0.62 -13.98 -22.34
N LEU A 406 -0.99 -12.85 -22.97
CA LEU A 406 -1.28 -11.60 -22.27
C LEU A 406 -2.47 -11.73 -21.31
N LEU A 407 -3.60 -12.30 -21.76
CA LEU A 407 -4.77 -12.53 -20.90
C LEU A 407 -4.50 -13.57 -19.80
N THR A 408 -3.65 -14.56 -20.08
CA THR A 408 -3.18 -15.52 -19.05
C THR A 408 -2.34 -14.81 -17.99
N PHE A 409 -1.44 -13.91 -18.39
CA PHE A 409 -0.65 -13.13 -17.45
C PHE A 409 -1.54 -12.19 -16.61
N LEU A 410 -2.56 -11.57 -17.21
CA LEU A 410 -3.53 -10.73 -16.49
C LEU A 410 -4.34 -11.52 -15.44
N ARG A 411 -4.73 -12.78 -15.73
CA ARG A 411 -5.31 -13.66 -14.72
C ARG A 411 -4.35 -13.96 -13.57
N PHE A 412 -3.10 -14.21 -13.91
CA PHE A 412 -2.05 -14.51 -12.93
C PHE A 412 -1.81 -13.33 -11.96
N THR A 413 -1.97 -12.09 -12.43
CA THR A 413 -1.86 -10.89 -11.59
C THR A 413 -3.05 -10.68 -10.65
N VAL A 414 -4.03 -11.60 -10.64
CA VAL A 414 -5.32 -11.45 -9.94
C VAL A 414 -6.08 -10.24 -10.49
N TRP A 415 -6.08 -10.09 -11.82
CA TRP A 415 -6.80 -9.02 -12.51
C TRP A 415 -6.30 -7.62 -12.14
N ASP A 416 -4.98 -7.43 -12.05
CA ASP A 416 -4.36 -6.14 -11.73
C ASP A 416 -4.64 -5.08 -12.80
N SER A 417 -5.28 -3.97 -12.39
CA SER A 417 -5.69 -2.89 -13.28
C SER A 417 -4.53 -2.17 -13.95
N ARG A 418 -3.41 -2.00 -13.24
CA ARG A 418 -2.20 -1.40 -13.81
C ARG A 418 -1.62 -2.27 -14.93
N THR A 419 -1.66 -3.59 -14.77
CA THR A 419 -1.21 -4.53 -15.80
C THR A 419 -2.07 -4.39 -17.05
N LEU A 420 -3.41 -4.34 -16.91
CA LEU A 420 -4.27 -4.15 -18.08
C LEU A 420 -4.08 -2.77 -18.73
N LEU A 421 -3.91 -1.70 -17.95
CA LEU A 421 -3.59 -0.37 -18.47
C LEU A 421 -2.31 -0.39 -19.32
N GLU A 422 -1.25 -1.03 -18.84
CA GLU A 422 0.02 -1.17 -19.57
C GLU A 422 -0.12 -2.02 -20.86
N LEU A 423 -1.12 -2.90 -20.94
CA LEU A 423 -1.44 -3.72 -22.11
C LEU A 423 -2.48 -3.10 -23.05
N TYR A 424 -3.15 -2.02 -22.63
CA TYR A 424 -4.32 -1.45 -23.31
C TYR A 424 -4.08 -1.20 -24.80
N ASN A 425 -3.05 -0.43 -25.16
CA ASN A 425 -2.77 -0.07 -26.55
C ASN A 425 -2.47 -1.31 -27.43
N ILE A 426 -1.80 -2.32 -26.86
CA ILE A 426 -1.47 -3.55 -27.58
C ILE A 426 -2.74 -4.35 -27.88
N LEU A 427 -3.62 -4.48 -26.88
CA LEU A 427 -4.87 -5.23 -27.05
C LEU A 427 -5.82 -4.48 -28.00
N LEU A 428 -5.93 -3.16 -27.88
CA LEU A 428 -6.74 -2.32 -28.77
C LEU A 428 -6.34 -2.46 -30.25
N GLU A 429 -5.03 -2.42 -30.54
CA GLU A 429 -4.52 -2.62 -31.91
C GLU A 429 -4.85 -4.02 -32.46
N ARG A 430 -4.94 -5.03 -31.60
CA ARG A 430 -5.18 -6.42 -32.02
C ARG A 430 -6.64 -6.74 -32.30
N ILE A 431 -7.60 -6.06 -31.65
CA ILE A 431 -9.04 -6.32 -31.83
C ILE A 431 -9.46 -6.41 -33.32
N PRO A 432 -9.09 -5.46 -34.20
CA PRO A 432 -9.47 -5.54 -35.62
C PRO A 432 -8.49 -6.36 -36.49
N ASN A 433 -7.28 -6.66 -36.00
CA ASN A 433 -6.17 -7.18 -36.81
C ASN A 433 -5.87 -8.68 -36.57
N GLU A 434 -6.26 -9.23 -35.42
CA GLU A 434 -6.06 -10.64 -35.08
C GLU A 434 -7.28 -11.47 -35.51
N GLU A 435 -7.05 -12.50 -36.35
CA GLU A 435 -8.12 -13.32 -36.96
C GLU A 435 -9.06 -13.95 -35.91
N ASP A 436 -8.49 -14.48 -34.83
CA ASP A 436 -9.21 -15.15 -33.74
C ASP A 436 -9.08 -14.41 -32.40
N PHE A 437 -9.22 -13.08 -32.41
CA PHE A 437 -9.15 -12.30 -31.17
C PHE A 437 -10.23 -12.76 -30.17
N PRO A 438 -9.89 -13.12 -28.91
CA PRO A 438 -10.82 -13.65 -27.93
C PRO A 438 -11.67 -12.54 -27.30
N LYS A 439 -12.65 -12.01 -28.04
CA LYS A 439 -13.48 -10.85 -27.64
C LYS A 439 -14.20 -11.07 -26.31
N ASP A 440 -14.90 -12.19 -26.17
CA ASP A 440 -15.69 -12.49 -24.96
C ASP A 440 -14.80 -12.61 -23.72
N GLU A 441 -13.65 -13.30 -23.84
CA GLU A 441 -12.67 -13.40 -22.74
C GLU A 441 -12.10 -12.04 -22.37
N PHE A 442 -11.89 -11.16 -23.35
CA PHE A 442 -11.37 -9.83 -23.09
C PHE A 442 -12.39 -8.94 -22.37
N ILE A 443 -13.68 -9.02 -22.75
CA ILE A 443 -14.78 -8.34 -22.06
C ILE A 443 -14.89 -8.84 -20.61
N ASP A 444 -14.82 -10.15 -20.39
CA ASP A 444 -14.81 -10.73 -19.05
C ASP A 444 -13.60 -10.24 -18.23
N ALA A 445 -12.42 -10.15 -18.87
CA ALA A 445 -11.22 -9.63 -18.22
C ALA A 445 -11.35 -8.16 -17.81
N ILE A 446 -11.94 -7.31 -18.66
CA ILE A 446 -12.23 -5.89 -18.34
C ILE A 446 -13.11 -5.81 -17.10
N ASN A 447 -14.22 -6.55 -17.08
CA ASN A 447 -15.14 -6.57 -15.94
C ASN A 447 -14.47 -7.09 -14.65
N LYS A 448 -13.64 -8.13 -14.78
CA LYS A 448 -12.89 -8.67 -13.64
C LYS A 448 -11.85 -7.71 -13.11
N VAL A 449 -11.14 -7.00 -13.98
CA VAL A 449 -10.18 -5.97 -13.58
C VAL A 449 -10.89 -4.82 -12.86
N TRP A 450 -12.03 -4.38 -13.39
CA TRP A 450 -12.83 -3.32 -12.78
C TRP A 450 -13.32 -3.68 -11.37
N GLU A 451 -13.67 -4.94 -11.14
CA GLU A 451 -14.09 -5.43 -9.82
C GLU A 451 -13.04 -5.16 -8.73
N TYR A 452 -11.75 -5.22 -9.07
CA TYR A 452 -10.63 -4.99 -8.16
C TYR A 452 -9.96 -3.62 -8.35
N TYR A 453 -10.46 -2.78 -9.25
CA TYR A 453 -9.93 -1.44 -9.47
C TYR A 453 -10.52 -0.45 -8.46
N PHE A 454 -9.65 0.39 -7.92
CA PHE A 454 -10.01 1.49 -7.04
C PHE A 454 -9.44 2.79 -7.65
N PRO A 455 -10.26 3.57 -8.38
CA PRO A 455 -9.82 4.81 -8.99
C PRO A 455 -9.46 5.82 -7.92
N ILE A 456 -8.37 6.56 -8.09
CA ILE A 456 -8.03 7.68 -7.20
C ILE A 456 -7.88 9.00 -7.97
N GLY A 457 -8.18 9.02 -9.27
CA GLY A 457 -7.88 10.16 -10.15
C GLY A 457 -6.41 10.19 -10.59
N GLU A 458 -5.72 9.04 -10.56
CA GLU A 458 -4.36 8.92 -11.08
C GLU A 458 -4.33 9.02 -12.61
N GLU A 459 -3.16 9.31 -13.19
CA GLU A 459 -2.99 9.27 -14.64
C GLU A 459 -3.39 7.90 -15.24
N GLY A 460 -4.18 7.94 -16.32
CA GLY A 460 -4.70 6.75 -17.00
C GLY A 460 -6.14 6.43 -16.59
N ASP A 461 -7.09 7.13 -17.23
CA ASP A 461 -8.53 6.94 -17.01
C ASP A 461 -8.99 5.57 -17.55
N LEU A 462 -8.98 4.59 -16.66
CA LEU A 462 -9.42 3.24 -16.97
C LEU A 462 -10.92 3.14 -17.24
N GLY A 463 -11.73 4.04 -16.66
CA GLY A 463 -13.16 4.10 -16.96
C GLY A 463 -13.38 4.46 -18.42
N TYR A 464 -12.70 5.50 -18.90
CA TYR A 464 -12.73 5.88 -20.31
C TYR A 464 -12.21 4.74 -21.21
N HIS A 465 -11.05 4.18 -20.91
CA HIS A 465 -10.45 3.11 -21.72
C HIS A 465 -11.34 1.86 -21.82
N PHE A 466 -11.94 1.42 -20.72
CA PHE A 466 -12.84 0.26 -20.73
C PHE A 466 -14.17 0.59 -21.41
N GLY A 467 -14.72 1.78 -21.18
CA GLY A 467 -15.91 2.27 -21.86
C GLY A 467 -15.74 2.27 -23.38
N SER A 468 -14.66 2.86 -23.91
CA SER A 468 -14.40 2.92 -25.35
C SER A 468 -14.23 1.53 -25.97
N ILE A 469 -13.56 0.59 -25.29
CA ILE A 469 -13.45 -0.80 -25.80
C ILE A 469 -14.83 -1.45 -25.86
N LEU A 470 -15.63 -1.33 -24.81
CA LEU A 470 -16.95 -1.97 -24.77
C LEU A 470 -17.92 -1.34 -25.78
N GLY A 471 -17.92 -0.02 -25.93
CA GLY A 471 -18.69 0.68 -26.97
C GLY A 471 -18.28 0.22 -28.36
N TYR A 472 -16.97 0.13 -28.64
CA TYR A 472 -16.46 -0.41 -29.91
C TYR A 472 -16.91 -1.86 -30.19
N LEU A 473 -17.05 -2.68 -29.14
CA LEU A 473 -17.52 -4.06 -29.23
C LEU A 473 -19.06 -4.19 -29.21
N GLY A 474 -19.81 -3.09 -29.15
CA GLY A 474 -21.28 -3.07 -29.15
C GLY A 474 -21.94 -3.34 -27.80
N HIS A 475 -21.19 -3.18 -26.70
CA HIS A 475 -21.67 -3.32 -25.33
C HIS A 475 -21.95 -1.95 -24.70
N ASP A 476 -22.78 -1.14 -25.37
CA ASP A 476 -23.01 0.27 -25.03
C ASP A 476 -23.58 0.49 -23.60
N GLU A 477 -24.47 -0.39 -23.12
CA GLU A 477 -25.02 -0.28 -21.75
C GLU A 477 -23.95 -0.45 -20.67
N ASP A 478 -22.98 -1.34 -20.89
CA ASP A 478 -21.88 -1.53 -19.95
C ASP A 478 -20.86 -0.41 -20.10
N ALA A 479 -20.57 0.03 -21.33
CA ALA A 479 -19.69 1.16 -21.61
C ALA A 479 -20.11 2.44 -20.85
N LEU A 480 -21.41 2.74 -20.84
CA LEU A 480 -21.97 3.89 -20.12
C LEU A 480 -21.62 3.86 -18.61
N LYS A 481 -21.62 2.70 -17.96
CA LYS A 481 -21.26 2.58 -16.53
C LYS A 481 -19.80 2.95 -16.28
N PHE A 482 -18.91 2.61 -17.21
CA PHE A 482 -17.49 2.96 -17.10
C PHE A 482 -17.27 4.45 -17.37
N PHE A 483 -17.99 5.03 -18.34
CA PHE A 483 -17.92 6.47 -18.59
C PHE A 483 -18.50 7.31 -17.46
N GLU A 484 -19.56 6.86 -16.78
CA GLU A 484 -20.05 7.50 -15.56
C GLU A 484 -18.95 7.60 -14.48
N SER A 485 -18.17 6.52 -14.29
CA SER A 485 -17.03 6.54 -13.38
C SER A 485 -15.88 7.43 -13.89
N SER A 486 -15.61 7.47 -15.20
CA SER A 486 -14.64 8.41 -15.80
C SER A 486 -15.02 9.86 -15.46
N LEU A 487 -16.28 10.24 -15.68
CA LEU A 487 -16.79 11.58 -15.35
C LEU A 487 -16.67 11.89 -13.84
N GLU A 488 -16.90 10.91 -12.97
CA GLU A 488 -16.79 11.09 -11.51
C GLU A 488 -15.36 11.42 -11.06
N PHE A 489 -14.35 10.71 -11.58
CA PHE A 489 -12.97 10.82 -11.07
C PHE A 489 -12.06 11.72 -11.91
N TYR A 490 -12.40 11.95 -13.17
CA TYR A 490 -11.59 12.72 -14.12
C TYR A 490 -12.27 13.99 -14.63
N GLY A 491 -13.57 14.13 -14.38
CA GLY A 491 -14.37 15.27 -14.80
C GLY A 491 -14.87 15.17 -16.24
N GLU A 492 -15.64 16.17 -16.66
CA GLU A 492 -16.17 16.22 -18.03
C GLU A 492 -15.08 16.63 -19.03
N CYS A 493 -14.97 15.88 -20.13
CA CYS A 493 -14.20 16.27 -21.31
C CYS A 493 -15.02 16.05 -22.60
N PRO A 494 -14.66 16.72 -23.71
CA PRO A 494 -15.33 16.53 -25.00
C PRO A 494 -15.40 15.07 -25.43
N GLU A 495 -14.31 14.32 -25.24
CA GLU A 495 -14.16 12.93 -25.70
C GLU A 495 -15.10 11.98 -24.95
N THR A 496 -15.11 12.01 -23.60
CA THR A 496 -16.01 11.17 -22.80
C THR A 496 -17.47 11.48 -23.08
N ASN A 497 -17.84 12.76 -23.23
CA ASN A 497 -19.22 13.14 -23.57
C ASN A 497 -19.61 12.66 -24.98
N TYR A 498 -18.69 12.70 -25.94
CA TYR A 498 -18.92 12.15 -27.28
C TYR A 498 -19.11 10.64 -27.27
N GLU A 499 -18.29 9.90 -26.52
CA GLU A 499 -18.42 8.44 -26.41
C GLU A 499 -19.74 8.05 -25.73
N ILE A 500 -20.17 8.78 -24.70
CA ILE A 500 -21.51 8.61 -24.09
C ILE A 500 -22.63 8.89 -25.10
N ALA A 501 -22.50 9.97 -25.88
CA ALA A 501 -23.47 10.30 -26.92
C ALA A 501 -23.57 9.20 -27.98
N LEU A 502 -22.43 8.65 -28.39
CA LEU A 502 -22.36 7.54 -29.34
C LEU A 502 -23.02 6.27 -28.78
N CYS A 503 -22.79 5.94 -27.51
CA CYS A 503 -23.47 4.83 -26.86
C CYS A 503 -24.99 5.03 -26.81
N TYR A 504 -25.47 6.22 -26.44
CA TYR A 504 -26.92 6.50 -26.46
C TYR A 504 -27.52 6.48 -27.87
N TYR A 505 -26.76 6.92 -28.88
CA TYR A 505 -27.16 6.83 -30.28
C TYR A 505 -27.33 5.36 -30.72
N ASN A 506 -26.36 4.50 -30.39
CA ASN A 506 -26.41 3.06 -30.68
C ASN A 506 -27.57 2.36 -29.96
N LEU A 507 -27.93 2.83 -28.76
CA LEU A 507 -29.08 2.35 -27.98
C LEU A 507 -30.42 2.97 -28.40
N GLU A 508 -30.45 3.73 -29.50
CA GLU A 508 -31.64 4.43 -30.02
C GLU A 508 -32.28 5.42 -29.01
N GLN A 509 -31.53 5.87 -27.99
CA GLN A 509 -31.94 6.89 -27.02
C GLN A 509 -31.56 8.28 -27.52
N ILE A 510 -32.19 8.68 -28.63
CA ILE A 510 -31.80 9.85 -29.45
C ILE A 510 -31.77 11.16 -28.65
N ASP A 511 -32.73 11.41 -27.77
CA ASP A 511 -32.77 12.64 -26.96
C ASP A 511 -31.53 12.79 -26.06
N LYS A 512 -31.10 11.70 -25.42
CA LYS A 512 -29.89 11.69 -24.59
C LYS A 512 -28.63 11.77 -25.44
N ALA A 513 -28.61 11.09 -26.59
CA ALA A 513 -27.51 11.17 -27.53
C ALA A 513 -27.26 12.63 -27.95
N LEU A 514 -28.34 13.37 -28.26
CA LEU A 514 -28.25 14.79 -28.59
C LEU A 514 -27.74 15.62 -27.41
N GLU A 515 -28.27 15.41 -26.20
CA GLU A 515 -27.84 16.11 -24.99
C GLU A 515 -26.32 15.99 -24.78
N TYR A 516 -25.78 14.77 -24.84
CA TYR A 516 -24.36 14.53 -24.62
C TYR A 516 -23.48 15.00 -25.79
N ALA A 517 -23.97 14.92 -27.03
CA ALA A 517 -23.27 15.51 -28.17
C ALA A 517 -23.16 17.03 -28.05
N GLU A 518 -24.21 17.70 -27.56
CA GLU A 518 -24.19 19.13 -27.27
C GLU A 518 -23.25 19.49 -26.13
N LYS A 519 -23.19 18.67 -25.06
CA LYS A 519 -22.19 18.85 -23.98
C LYS A 519 -20.76 18.73 -24.52
N SER A 520 -20.49 17.73 -25.36
CA SER A 520 -19.18 17.55 -25.98
C SER A 520 -18.75 18.80 -26.78
N ILE A 521 -19.63 19.30 -27.66
CA ILE A 521 -19.38 20.50 -28.47
C ILE A 521 -19.30 21.78 -27.61
N ALA A 522 -20.04 21.85 -26.50
CA ALA A 522 -19.96 22.99 -25.59
C ALA A 522 -18.61 23.07 -24.87
N LEU A 523 -17.99 21.92 -24.57
CA LEU A 523 -16.66 21.84 -23.97
C LEU A 523 -15.55 22.13 -24.99
N ASP A 524 -15.71 21.65 -26.23
CA ASP A 524 -14.83 22.00 -27.36
C ASP A 524 -15.65 22.24 -28.65
N PRO A 525 -15.89 23.51 -29.02
CA PRO A 525 -16.60 23.87 -30.24
C PRO A 525 -15.90 23.46 -31.54
N ASP A 526 -14.62 23.07 -31.49
CA ASP A 526 -13.85 22.59 -32.65
C ASP A 526 -13.78 21.05 -32.72
N PHE A 527 -14.46 20.35 -31.80
CA PHE A 527 -14.52 18.88 -31.78
C PHE A 527 -15.41 18.33 -32.92
N GLU A 528 -14.79 17.95 -34.04
CA GLU A 528 -15.47 17.58 -35.28
C GLU A 528 -16.31 16.30 -35.16
N GLU A 529 -15.83 15.31 -34.40
CA GLU A 529 -16.56 14.07 -34.14
C GLU A 529 -17.91 14.33 -33.46
N GLY A 530 -17.94 15.23 -32.47
CA GLY A 530 -19.16 15.67 -31.81
C GLY A 530 -20.14 16.35 -32.77
N LYS A 531 -19.67 17.25 -33.63
CA LYS A 531 -20.50 17.93 -34.65
C LYS A 531 -21.10 16.94 -35.64
N ASN A 532 -20.30 16.00 -36.11
CA ASN A 532 -20.73 14.99 -37.06
C ASN A 532 -21.83 14.10 -36.47
N LEU A 533 -21.63 13.62 -35.23
CA LEU A 533 -22.64 12.83 -34.53
C LEU A 533 -23.93 13.61 -34.29
N LYS A 534 -23.84 14.87 -33.86
CA LYS A 534 -25.00 15.75 -33.70
C LYS A 534 -25.78 15.90 -35.03
N GLY A 535 -25.08 16.14 -36.14
CA GLY A 535 -25.72 16.25 -37.46
C GLY A 535 -26.47 14.97 -37.85
N MET A 536 -25.88 13.80 -37.60
CA MET A 536 -26.55 12.51 -37.82
C MET A 536 -27.80 12.34 -36.96
N ILE A 537 -27.75 12.77 -35.69
CA ILE A 537 -28.89 12.73 -34.77
C ILE A 537 -30.02 13.68 -35.23
N GLU A 538 -29.68 14.91 -35.63
CA GLU A 538 -30.66 15.89 -36.11
C GLU A 538 -31.36 15.42 -37.39
N ASP A 539 -30.64 14.78 -38.31
CA ASP A 539 -31.23 14.19 -39.52
C ASP A 539 -32.28 13.12 -39.19
N ILE A 540 -32.04 12.31 -38.15
CA ILE A 540 -33.01 11.30 -37.67
C ILE A 540 -34.24 11.99 -37.06
N LEU A 541 -34.05 13.00 -36.22
CA LEU A 541 -35.15 13.73 -35.57
C LEU A 541 -36.01 14.50 -36.59
N ASN A 542 -35.40 15.02 -37.66
CA ASN A 542 -36.11 15.71 -38.73
C ASN A 542 -36.84 14.77 -39.70
N ALA A 543 -36.51 13.48 -39.70
CA ALA A 543 -37.14 12.46 -40.54
C ALA A 543 -38.35 11.75 -39.88
N GLN A 544 -38.54 11.94 -38.57
CA GLN A 544 -39.70 11.48 -37.79
C GLN A 544 -40.83 12.52 -37.80
#